data_AF-A0A969FN13-F1
#
_entry.id   AF-A0A969FN13-F1
#
_cell.length_a   1.000
_cell.length_b   1.000
_cell.length_c   1.000
_cell.angle_alpha   90.00
_cell.angle_beta   90.00
_cell.angle_gamma   90.00
#
_symmetry.space_group_name_H-M   'P 1'
#
loop_
_entity.id
_entity.type
_entity.pdbx_description
1 polymer ?
#
loop_
_entity_poly.entity_id
_entity_poly.type
_entity_poly.pdbx_seq_one_letter_code
_entity_poly.pdbx_strand_id
1 'polypeptide(L)'
;MKRNSKVWGLLAGAAIVAMLVGGTAIASNMGFKFVPNVGANSFFNLALPWNQNYAQAKDLFDDLSGTVTLSKVNADGTLTNWFSGASTSQNYAITKAEAYIVEAGPSGVNTAVIVGSHDPNYTVSFAAGGFSNAAAPYHQTFTRANQLYNDFGTQLGATAISNIAKVNTDGTRTIWFAGASSSQNFTLDLGMGVVVEANTGGSGYVWPHY
;
A
#
# COMPACT_ATOMS: atom_id res chain seq x y z
N MET A 1 -31.36 6.75 -24.68
CA MET A 1 -30.51 6.38 -23.52
C MET A 1 -29.19 5.82 -24.05
N LYS A 2 -28.09 6.56 -23.91
CA LYS A 2 -26.75 6.14 -24.32
C LYS A 2 -25.86 6.10 -23.08
N ARG A 3 -25.35 4.92 -22.73
CA ARG A 3 -24.38 4.72 -21.65
C ARG A 3 -22.98 5.06 -22.19
N ASN A 4 -22.35 6.09 -21.63
CA ASN A 4 -20.97 6.45 -21.94
C ASN A 4 -20.01 5.56 -21.13
N SER A 5 -19.51 4.49 -21.75
CA SER A 5 -18.31 3.79 -21.31
C SER A 5 -17.09 4.61 -21.75
N LYS A 6 -16.52 5.41 -20.84
CA LYS A 6 -15.24 6.07 -21.11
C LYS A 6 -14.13 5.02 -21.05
N VAL A 7 -13.67 4.69 -22.25
CA VAL A 7 -12.42 4.04 -22.63
C VAL A 7 -11.26 4.58 -21.80
N TRP A 8 -10.66 3.73 -20.96
CA TRP A 8 -9.33 3.92 -20.38
C TRP A 8 -8.37 3.06 -21.19
N GLY A 9 -7.66 3.69 -22.12
CA GLY A 9 -6.72 3.00 -22.98
C GLY A 9 -6.11 3.95 -23.97
N LEU A 10 -4.92 4.44 -23.68
CA LEU A 10 -3.97 4.93 -24.67
C LEU A 10 -2.56 4.61 -24.19
N LEU A 11 -1.99 3.59 -24.84
CA LEU A 11 -0.57 3.29 -24.89
C LEU A 11 0.18 4.46 -25.55
N ALA A 12 1.31 4.88 -24.96
CA ALA A 12 2.62 4.95 -25.65
C ALA A 12 3.68 5.68 -24.80
N GLY A 13 4.72 4.94 -24.42
CA GLY A 13 6.12 5.32 -24.67
C GLY A 13 6.79 6.36 -23.78
N ALA A 14 7.57 5.88 -22.80
CA ALA A 14 8.98 6.28 -22.63
C ALA A 14 9.68 5.28 -21.69
N ALA A 15 10.73 4.62 -22.20
CA ALA A 15 11.67 3.88 -21.39
C ALA A 15 12.48 4.89 -20.54
N ILE A 16 12.25 4.91 -19.23
CA ILE A 16 13.14 5.56 -18.27
C ILE A 16 13.40 4.54 -17.17
N VAL A 17 14.68 4.12 -17.11
CA VAL A 17 15.41 3.55 -15.98
C VAL A 17 14.53 2.96 -14.87
N ALA A 18 14.51 1.64 -14.78
CA ALA A 18 14.10 0.91 -13.58
C ALA A 18 15.02 1.29 -12.40
N MET A 19 14.81 2.47 -11.82
CA MET A 19 15.21 2.72 -10.45
C MET A 19 14.30 1.86 -9.60
N LEU A 20 14.90 0.95 -8.84
CA LEU A 20 14.23 0.21 -7.78
C LEU A 20 13.30 1.18 -7.04
N VAL A 21 11.99 0.97 -7.16
CA VAL A 21 11.01 1.51 -6.23
C VAL A 21 11.19 0.68 -4.96
N GLY A 22 12.27 0.95 -4.25
CA GLY A 22 12.72 0.21 -3.08
C GLY A 22 13.43 1.20 -2.19
N GLY A 23 12.72 1.71 -1.19
CA GLY A 23 13.32 2.58 -0.20
C GLY A 23 14.40 1.83 0.58
N THR A 24 15.39 2.56 1.09
CA THR A 24 16.37 1.97 2.00
C THR A 24 15.73 1.83 3.37
N ALA A 25 15.64 0.57 3.82
CA ALA A 25 15.14 0.16 5.11
C ALA A 25 16.34 -0.09 6.04
N ILE A 26 16.66 0.83 6.94
CA ILE A 26 17.68 0.59 7.98
C ILE A 26 16.95 0.24 9.27
N ALA A 27 17.06 -1.02 9.67
CA ALA A 27 16.54 -1.49 10.95
C ALA A 27 17.56 -1.21 12.05
N SER A 28 17.15 -0.47 13.08
CA SER A 28 17.86 -0.38 14.36
C SER A 28 16.98 -0.97 15.45
N ASN A 29 17.57 -1.38 16.57
CA ASN A 29 16.99 -2.31 17.54
C ASN A 29 15.66 -1.88 18.23
N MET A 30 15.08 -0.71 17.93
CA MET A 30 13.67 -0.36 18.24
C MET A 30 13.04 0.65 17.26
N GLY A 31 13.68 0.95 16.13
CA GLY A 31 13.27 2.03 15.25
C GLY A 31 13.66 1.76 13.80
N PHE A 32 12.68 1.93 12.93
CA PHE A 32 12.79 1.72 11.51
C PHE A 32 12.70 3.07 10.78
N LYS A 33 13.49 3.20 9.71
CA LYS A 33 13.49 4.36 8.80
C LYS A 33 13.24 3.90 7.36
N PHE A 34 12.21 4.45 6.72
CA PHE A 34 11.94 4.33 5.29
C PHE A 34 12.22 5.64 4.59
N VAL A 35 12.95 5.54 3.48
CA VAL A 35 13.18 6.66 2.56
C VAL A 35 12.60 6.25 1.21
N PRO A 36 11.35 6.64 0.87
CA PRO A 36 10.81 6.36 -0.45
C PRO A 36 11.71 7.02 -1.51
N ASN A 37 11.99 6.27 -2.57
CA ASN A 37 12.68 6.77 -3.75
C ASN A 37 11.81 6.49 -4.96
N VAL A 38 10.90 7.43 -5.23
CA VAL A 38 9.83 7.27 -6.21
C VAL A 38 10.03 8.29 -7.31
N GLY A 39 10.03 7.79 -8.56
CA GLY A 39 10.18 8.61 -9.75
C GLY A 39 9.07 9.64 -9.91
N ALA A 40 9.32 10.63 -10.76
CA ALA A 40 8.34 11.64 -11.10
C ALA A 40 7.05 11.03 -11.68
N ASN A 41 5.91 11.64 -11.39
CA ASN A 41 4.59 11.28 -11.95
C ASN A 41 4.26 9.79 -11.81
N SER A 42 4.66 9.19 -10.69
CA SER A 42 4.53 7.76 -10.43
C SER A 42 3.68 7.49 -9.20
N PHE A 43 3.02 6.34 -9.18
CA PHE A 43 2.29 5.86 -8.02
C PHE A 43 3.10 4.84 -7.24
N PHE A 44 2.86 4.75 -5.93
CA PHE A 44 3.36 3.65 -5.12
C PHE A 44 2.47 3.39 -3.90
N ASN A 45 2.55 2.16 -3.38
CA ASN A 45 1.97 1.81 -2.09
C ASN A 45 2.98 2.08 -0.98
N LEU A 46 2.65 3.00 -0.10
CA LEU A 46 3.40 3.30 1.10
C LEU A 46 2.85 2.46 2.27
N ALA A 47 3.64 1.51 2.76
CA ALA A 47 3.44 0.98 4.10
C ALA A 47 3.98 1.99 5.11
N LEU A 48 3.22 2.27 6.18
CA LEU A 48 3.73 3.01 7.33
C LEU A 48 4.20 2.04 8.41
N PRO A 49 5.18 2.42 9.24
CA PRO A 49 5.43 1.76 10.51
C PRO A 49 4.15 1.71 11.34
N TRP A 50 3.96 0.65 12.12
CA TRP A 50 2.72 0.49 12.88
C TRP A 50 2.61 1.50 14.01
N ASN A 51 3.73 1.80 14.68
CA ASN A 51 3.80 2.91 15.62
C ASN A 51 4.50 4.08 14.92
N GLN A 52 3.73 5.12 14.64
CA GLN A 52 4.11 6.27 13.83
C GLN A 52 3.44 7.53 14.40
N ASN A 53 3.93 8.71 14.03
CA ASN A 53 3.52 9.98 14.66
C ASN A 53 2.49 10.81 13.86
N TYR A 54 2.10 10.36 12.67
CA TYR A 54 1.06 10.99 11.85
C TYR A 54 -0.32 10.65 12.41
N ALA A 55 -1.10 11.69 12.72
CA ALA A 55 -2.49 11.51 13.13
C ALA A 55 -3.44 11.60 11.94
N GLN A 56 -3.09 12.39 10.94
CA GLN A 56 -3.95 12.77 9.82
C GLN A 56 -3.22 12.70 8.49
N ALA A 57 -3.98 12.56 7.40
CA ALA A 57 -3.47 12.53 6.03
C ALA A 57 -2.59 13.75 5.70
N LYS A 58 -2.98 14.92 6.21
CA LYS A 58 -2.20 16.15 6.07
C LYS A 58 -0.79 16.02 6.62
N ASP A 59 -0.64 15.46 7.82
CA ASP A 59 0.66 15.37 8.51
C ASP A 59 1.64 14.54 7.67
N LEU A 60 1.16 13.40 7.15
CA LEU A 60 1.96 12.55 6.28
C LEU A 60 2.23 13.21 4.92
N PHE A 61 1.23 13.89 4.34
CA PHE A 61 1.38 14.58 3.05
C PHE A 61 2.44 15.68 3.12
N ASP A 62 2.45 16.48 4.19
CA ASP A 62 3.41 17.56 4.38
C ASP A 62 4.85 17.02 4.49
N ASP A 63 5.04 15.85 5.12
CA ASP A 63 6.35 15.18 5.25
C ASP A 63 6.82 14.48 3.96
N LEU A 64 5.89 14.09 3.09
CA LEU A 64 6.17 13.46 1.81
C LEU A 64 6.40 14.51 0.71
N SER A 65 7.43 15.34 0.85
CA SER A 65 7.79 16.37 -0.14
C SER A 65 7.83 15.81 -1.56
N GLY A 66 7.13 16.48 -2.48
CA GLY A 66 6.95 16.06 -3.87
C GLY A 66 5.70 15.23 -4.13
N THR A 67 4.91 14.89 -3.10
CA THR A 67 3.61 14.24 -3.26
C THR A 67 2.56 15.22 -3.79
N VAL A 68 1.71 14.76 -4.69
CA VAL A 68 0.56 15.51 -5.22
C VAL A 68 -0.74 14.99 -4.61
N THR A 69 -0.86 13.68 -4.43
CA THR A 69 -2.05 13.05 -3.84
C THR A 69 -1.63 11.95 -2.86
N LEU A 70 -2.29 11.91 -1.71
CA LEU A 70 -2.24 10.80 -0.75
C LEU A 70 -3.65 10.20 -0.62
N SER A 71 -3.79 8.93 -0.98
CA SER A 71 -5.08 8.23 -1.04
C SER A 71 -5.18 7.10 -0.02
N LYS A 72 -6.32 7.04 0.66
CA LYS A 72 -6.78 5.89 1.44
C LYS A 72 -7.79 5.09 0.63
N VAL A 73 -7.65 3.76 0.62
CA VAL A 73 -8.68 2.86 0.09
C VAL A 73 -9.70 2.60 1.20
N ASN A 74 -10.97 2.90 0.92
CA ASN A 74 -12.08 2.64 1.82
C ASN A 74 -12.57 1.20 1.69
N ALA A 75 -13.36 0.74 2.66
CA ALA A 75 -13.88 -0.64 2.67
C ALA A 75 -14.74 -0.99 1.44
N ASP A 76 -15.38 0.00 0.81
CA ASP A 76 -16.16 -0.15 -0.42
C ASP A 76 -15.32 -0.09 -1.71
N GLY A 77 -13.99 0.04 -1.59
CA GLY A 77 -13.04 0.12 -2.69
C GLY A 77 -12.88 1.52 -3.29
N THR A 78 -13.64 2.51 -2.80
CA THR A 78 -13.46 3.92 -3.19
C THR A 78 -12.18 4.49 -2.59
N LEU A 79 -11.75 5.65 -3.11
CA LEU A 79 -10.59 6.38 -2.61
C LEU A 79 -11.02 7.65 -1.90
N THR A 80 -10.51 7.86 -0.69
CA THR A 80 -10.50 9.19 -0.06
C THR A 80 -9.14 9.81 -0.30
N ASN A 81 -9.11 10.94 -0.99
CA ASN A 81 -7.88 11.61 -1.41
C ASN A 81 -7.63 12.85 -0.56
N TRP A 82 -6.41 12.99 -0.07
CA TRP A 82 -5.85 14.23 0.44
C TRP A 82 -4.87 14.82 -0.57
N PHE A 83 -4.95 16.13 -0.77
CA PHE A 83 -4.07 16.92 -1.64
C PHE A 83 -4.08 18.38 -1.16
N SER A 84 -3.16 19.21 -1.66
CA SER A 84 -3.10 20.62 -1.30
C SER A 84 -4.40 21.34 -1.67
N GLY A 85 -5.14 21.84 -0.67
CA GLY A 85 -6.44 22.50 -0.84
C GLY A 85 -7.65 21.58 -0.74
N ALA A 86 -7.46 20.29 -0.40
CA ALA A 86 -8.56 19.40 -0.05
C ALA A 86 -9.35 19.92 1.16
N SER A 87 -10.65 19.59 1.24
CA SER A 87 -11.49 19.99 2.37
C SER A 87 -11.07 19.26 3.65
N THR A 88 -11.37 19.84 4.82
CA THR A 88 -11.06 19.20 6.11
C THR A 88 -11.72 17.84 6.28
N SER A 89 -12.86 17.58 5.64
CA SER A 89 -13.52 16.26 5.64
C SER A 89 -12.75 15.18 4.88
N GLN A 90 -11.82 15.58 4.01
CA GLN A 90 -10.92 14.66 3.31
C GLN A 90 -9.63 14.40 4.10
N ASN A 91 -9.41 15.12 5.20
CA ASN A 91 -8.28 14.86 6.09
C ASN A 91 -8.61 13.63 6.95
N TYR A 92 -8.38 12.45 6.39
CA TYR A 92 -8.68 11.20 7.09
C TYR A 92 -7.61 10.90 8.15
N ALA A 93 -8.02 10.16 9.18
CA ALA A 93 -7.11 9.64 10.18
C ALA A 93 -6.13 8.65 9.55
N ILE A 94 -4.86 8.75 9.96
CA ILE A 94 -3.86 7.72 9.68
C ILE A 94 -4.02 6.63 10.74
N THR A 95 -4.20 5.40 10.28
CA THR A 95 -4.48 4.26 11.15
C THR A 95 -3.29 3.32 11.19
N LYS A 96 -3.01 2.78 12.37
CA LYS A 96 -1.99 1.74 12.56
C LYS A 96 -2.24 0.56 11.62
N ALA A 97 -1.15 0.09 10.99
CA ALA A 97 -1.13 -1.01 10.03
C ALA A 97 -1.89 -0.79 8.71
N GLU A 98 -2.39 0.41 8.43
CA GLU A 98 -2.88 0.76 7.10
C GLU A 98 -1.73 1.20 6.19
N ALA A 99 -1.85 0.85 4.91
CA ALA A 99 -1.04 1.43 3.84
C ALA A 99 -1.78 2.57 3.11
N TYR A 100 -1.04 3.39 2.38
CA TYR A 100 -1.57 4.50 1.60
C TYR A 100 -1.04 4.46 0.18
N ILE A 101 -1.80 4.99 -0.77
CA ILE A 101 -1.35 5.14 -2.15
C ILE A 101 -0.88 6.58 -2.30
N VAL A 102 0.33 6.74 -2.79
CA VAL A 102 0.95 8.05 -2.97
C VAL A 102 1.13 8.28 -4.47
N GLU A 103 0.69 9.43 -4.94
CA GLU A 103 0.98 9.94 -6.28
C GLU A 103 2.12 10.98 -6.16
N ALA A 104 3.27 10.64 -6.70
CA ALA A 104 4.41 11.53 -6.77
C ALA A 104 4.23 12.54 -7.91
N GLY A 105 4.53 13.80 -7.65
CA GLY A 105 4.50 14.88 -8.63
C GLY A 105 5.70 14.89 -9.56
N PRO A 106 5.88 15.99 -10.33
CA PRO A 106 6.95 16.09 -11.34
C PRO A 106 8.38 15.99 -10.79
N SER A 107 8.59 16.25 -9.50
CA SER A 107 9.90 16.11 -8.83
C SER A 107 10.16 14.71 -8.26
N GLY A 108 9.17 13.82 -8.25
CA GLY A 108 9.22 12.57 -7.50
C GLY A 108 9.13 12.78 -5.98
N VAL A 109 9.20 11.68 -5.24
CA VAL A 109 9.28 11.65 -3.75
C VAL A 109 10.57 10.92 -3.39
N ASN A 110 11.60 11.68 -3.00
CA ASN A 110 12.98 11.15 -2.85
C ASN A 110 13.73 11.66 -1.61
N THR A 111 13.12 12.55 -0.81
CA THR A 111 13.75 13.17 0.37
C THR A 111 12.98 12.88 1.66
N ALA A 112 11.79 12.29 1.56
CA ALA A 112 10.98 11.99 2.73
C ALA A 112 11.66 10.94 3.61
N VAL A 113 11.55 11.12 4.93
CA VAL A 113 12.10 10.20 5.92
C VAL A 113 10.97 9.83 6.87
N ILE A 114 10.43 8.62 6.70
CA ILE A 114 9.39 8.09 7.57
C ILE A 114 10.06 7.24 8.64
N VAL A 115 9.80 7.56 9.90
CA VAL A 115 10.38 6.87 11.05
C VAL A 115 9.26 6.31 11.94
N GLY A 116 9.47 5.11 12.46
CA GLY A 116 8.56 4.53 13.45
C GLY A 116 9.06 3.18 13.94
N SER A 117 8.17 2.38 14.52
CA SER A 117 8.49 1.01 14.95
C SER A 117 7.40 0.02 14.59
N HIS A 118 7.76 -1.26 14.58
CA HIS A 118 6.79 -2.35 14.52
C HIS A 118 6.46 -2.84 15.93
N ASP A 119 5.27 -3.43 16.03
CA ASP A 119 4.78 -4.09 17.22
C ASP A 119 4.55 -5.55 16.85
N PRO A 120 5.48 -6.48 17.12
CA PRO A 120 5.43 -7.85 16.59
C PRO A 120 4.15 -8.62 16.97
N ASN A 121 3.45 -8.18 18.00
CA ASN A 121 2.22 -8.81 18.48
C ASN A 121 0.96 -8.13 17.95
N TYR A 122 1.08 -7.08 17.13
CA TYR A 122 -0.09 -6.40 16.61
C TYR A 122 -0.82 -7.28 15.60
N THR A 123 -2.09 -7.51 15.88
CA THR A 123 -2.99 -8.25 15.00
C THR A 123 -3.76 -7.30 14.08
N VAL A 124 -3.81 -7.63 12.81
CA VAL A 124 -4.68 -6.95 11.83
C VAL A 124 -6.02 -7.68 11.76
N SER A 125 -7.08 -6.91 11.52
CA SER A 125 -8.41 -7.44 11.24
C SER A 125 -8.89 -6.95 9.88
N PHE A 126 -9.56 -7.82 9.15
CA PHE A 126 -10.11 -7.59 7.82
C PHE A 126 -11.63 -7.74 7.88
N ALA A 127 -12.35 -6.71 7.45
CA ALA A 127 -13.81 -6.75 7.42
C ALA A 127 -14.31 -7.64 6.27
N ALA A 128 -15.34 -8.43 6.53
CA ALA A 128 -15.96 -9.28 5.51
C ALA A 128 -16.56 -8.44 4.36
N GLY A 129 -16.37 -8.89 3.12
CA GLY A 129 -16.88 -8.23 1.93
C GLY A 129 -16.27 -6.85 1.64
N GLY A 130 -15.11 -6.54 2.22
CA GLY A 130 -14.50 -5.22 2.13
C GLY A 130 -13.03 -5.24 1.73
N PHE A 131 -12.56 -4.06 1.35
CA PHE A 131 -11.14 -3.79 1.10
C PHE A 131 -10.46 -3.27 2.37
N SER A 132 -9.20 -3.61 2.53
CA SER A 132 -8.34 -3.08 3.59
C SER A 132 -6.96 -2.81 3.02
N ASN A 133 -6.46 -1.60 3.24
CA ASN A 133 -5.05 -1.34 3.03
C ASN A 133 -4.27 -1.94 4.19
N ALA A 134 -3.27 -2.76 3.90
CA ALA A 134 -2.44 -3.38 4.91
C ALA A 134 -0.97 -3.04 4.67
N ALA A 135 -0.35 -2.44 5.68
CA ALA A 135 1.08 -2.19 5.69
C ALA A 135 1.81 -3.49 6.04
N ALA A 136 2.47 -4.07 5.04
CA ALA A 136 3.38 -5.17 5.29
C ALA A 136 4.55 -4.70 6.15
N PRO A 137 5.00 -5.48 7.15
CA PRO A 137 6.14 -5.09 7.97
C PRO A 137 7.43 -5.10 7.15
N TYR A 138 8.36 -4.22 7.51
CA TYR A 138 9.66 -4.07 6.83
C TYR A 138 10.61 -5.28 7.03
N HIS A 139 10.22 -6.26 7.85
CA HIS A 139 10.93 -7.53 8.05
C HIS A 139 10.08 -8.74 7.67
N GLN A 140 9.15 -8.57 6.73
CA GLN A 140 8.35 -9.68 6.26
C GLN A 140 9.23 -10.79 5.68
N THR A 141 8.80 -12.03 5.91
CA THR A 141 9.45 -13.23 5.37
C THR A 141 9.03 -13.50 3.92
N PHE A 142 7.95 -12.88 3.46
CA PHE A 142 7.39 -13.04 2.13
C PHE A 142 8.00 -12.06 1.13
N THR A 143 8.34 -12.57 -0.04
CA THR A 143 8.86 -11.78 -1.16
C THR A 143 7.90 -11.75 -2.34
N ARG A 144 6.80 -12.50 -2.28
CA ARG A 144 5.84 -12.67 -3.39
C ARG A 144 4.39 -12.65 -2.91
N ALA A 145 3.50 -12.13 -3.74
CA ALA A 145 2.07 -12.04 -3.47
C ALA A 145 1.43 -13.40 -3.15
N ASN A 146 1.84 -14.47 -3.84
CA ASN A 146 1.32 -15.81 -3.58
C ASN A 146 1.68 -16.36 -2.20
N GLN A 147 2.85 -16.01 -1.68
CA GLN A 147 3.29 -16.44 -0.36
C GLN A 147 2.43 -15.78 0.71
N LEU A 148 2.22 -14.46 0.60
CA LEU A 148 1.35 -13.72 1.51
C LEU A 148 -0.11 -14.21 1.43
N TYR A 149 -0.63 -14.47 0.23
CA TYR A 149 -1.98 -15.02 0.04
C TYR A 149 -2.15 -16.38 0.73
N ASN A 150 -1.17 -17.28 0.57
CA ASN A 150 -1.22 -18.60 1.20
C ASN A 150 -1.09 -18.50 2.73
N ASP A 151 -0.33 -17.53 3.24
CA ASP A 151 -0.21 -17.29 4.68
C ASP A 151 -1.53 -16.82 5.30
N PHE A 152 -2.21 -15.87 4.65
CA PHE A 152 -3.58 -15.52 5.04
C PHE A 152 -4.50 -16.73 5.07
N GLY A 153 -4.42 -17.60 4.05
CA GLY A 153 -5.17 -18.85 4.01
C GLY A 153 -4.85 -19.80 5.17
N THR A 154 -3.61 -19.78 5.67
CA THR A 154 -3.17 -20.60 6.81
C THR A 154 -3.66 -20.05 8.15
N GLN A 155 -3.56 -18.74 8.36
CA GLN A 155 -3.91 -18.11 9.64
C GLN A 155 -5.40 -17.77 9.79
N LEU A 156 -6.06 -17.34 8.71
CA LEU A 156 -7.45 -16.89 8.70
C LEU A 156 -8.42 -17.88 8.06
N GLY A 157 -7.90 -18.90 7.37
CA GLY A 157 -8.67 -19.86 6.59
C GLY A 157 -8.64 -19.60 5.08
N ALA A 158 -8.62 -20.66 4.29
CA ALA A 158 -8.34 -20.63 2.85
C ALA A 158 -9.28 -19.75 1.99
N THR A 159 -10.47 -19.44 2.51
CA THR A 159 -11.47 -18.61 1.83
C THR A 159 -11.57 -17.20 2.39
N ALA A 160 -10.81 -16.85 3.44
CA ALA A 160 -10.95 -15.57 4.14
C ALA A 160 -10.60 -14.38 3.25
N ILE A 161 -9.57 -14.51 2.42
CA ILE A 161 -9.09 -13.49 1.48
C ILE A 161 -9.45 -13.91 0.06
N SER A 162 -10.01 -12.97 -0.72
CA SER A 162 -10.34 -13.18 -2.13
C SER A 162 -9.14 -12.89 -3.03
N ASN A 163 -8.46 -11.78 -2.76
CA ASN A 163 -7.28 -11.35 -3.50
C ASN A 163 -6.42 -10.37 -2.71
N ILE A 164 -5.20 -10.18 -3.22
CA ILE A 164 -4.26 -9.15 -2.77
C ILE A 164 -3.82 -8.37 -4.00
N ALA A 165 -3.78 -7.05 -3.89
CA ALA A 165 -3.35 -6.18 -4.97
C ALA A 165 -2.24 -5.21 -4.54
N LYS A 166 -1.42 -4.81 -5.50
CA LYS A 166 -0.57 -3.62 -5.42
C LYS A 166 -0.95 -2.61 -6.49
N VAL A 167 -0.64 -1.34 -6.26
CA VAL A 167 -0.69 -0.26 -7.24
C VAL A 167 0.68 -0.15 -7.91
N ASN A 168 0.68 -0.20 -9.24
CA ASN A 168 1.86 -0.06 -10.07
C ASN A 168 2.20 1.41 -10.27
N THR A 169 3.41 1.69 -10.77
CA THR A 169 3.88 3.06 -11.00
C THR A 169 3.03 3.87 -11.98
N ASP A 170 2.29 3.20 -12.87
CA ASP A 170 1.35 3.80 -13.80
C ASP A 170 -0.07 4.00 -13.24
N GLY A 171 -0.28 3.70 -11.95
CA GLY A 171 -1.57 3.80 -11.26
C GLY A 171 -2.49 2.60 -11.48
N THR A 172 -2.13 1.64 -12.33
CA THR A 172 -2.88 0.38 -12.48
C THR A 172 -2.69 -0.53 -11.27
N ARG A 173 -3.50 -1.60 -11.17
CA ARG A 173 -3.34 -2.61 -10.11
C ARG A 173 -2.90 -3.94 -10.69
N THR A 174 -1.94 -4.59 -10.02
CA THR A 174 -1.67 -6.01 -10.22
C THR A 174 -2.30 -6.78 -9.07
N ILE A 175 -3.13 -7.76 -9.41
CA ILE A 175 -3.94 -8.52 -8.47
C ILE A 175 -3.53 -9.98 -8.50
N TRP A 176 -3.22 -10.52 -7.33
CA TRP A 176 -3.00 -11.94 -7.08
C TRP A 176 -4.23 -12.56 -6.41
N PHE A 177 -4.63 -13.75 -6.87
CA PHE A 177 -5.70 -14.58 -6.32
C PHE A 177 -5.38 -16.05 -6.57
N ALA A 178 -6.14 -16.97 -5.96
CA ALA A 178 -5.95 -18.41 -6.17
C ALA A 178 -6.11 -18.79 -7.66
N GLY A 179 -5.05 -19.34 -8.27
CA GLY A 179 -5.02 -19.70 -9.69
C GLY A 179 -4.62 -18.56 -10.64
N ALA A 180 -4.22 -17.40 -10.12
CA ALA A 180 -3.65 -16.32 -10.93
C ALA A 180 -2.38 -16.77 -11.68
N SER A 181 -2.12 -16.14 -12.83
CA SER A 181 -0.95 -16.43 -13.65
C SER A 181 0.35 -15.94 -13.00
N SER A 182 1.50 -16.45 -13.45
CA SER A 182 2.81 -16.08 -12.89
C SER A 182 3.14 -14.59 -13.03
N SER A 183 2.64 -13.90 -14.07
CA SER A 183 2.83 -12.45 -14.26
C SER A 183 2.09 -11.61 -13.22
N GLN A 184 1.08 -12.19 -12.57
CA GLN A 184 0.34 -11.56 -11.48
C GLN A 184 1.01 -11.79 -10.11
N ASN A 185 2.00 -12.67 -10.02
CA ASN A 185 2.73 -12.94 -8.77
C ASN A 185 3.81 -11.89 -8.49
N PHE A 186 3.36 -10.69 -8.15
CA PHE A 186 4.24 -9.56 -7.93
C PHE A 186 5.16 -9.74 -6.72
N THR A 187 6.33 -9.08 -6.79
CA THR A 187 7.25 -8.98 -5.66
C THR A 187 6.67 -8.09 -4.57
N LEU A 188 6.86 -8.49 -3.33
CA LEU A 188 6.57 -7.68 -2.14
C LEU A 188 7.86 -6.94 -1.73
N ASP A 189 8.00 -5.70 -2.17
CA ASP A 189 9.18 -4.89 -1.85
C ASP A 189 9.12 -4.35 -0.41
N LEU A 190 10.28 -4.02 0.16
CA LEU A 190 10.36 -3.42 1.49
C LEU A 190 9.65 -2.06 1.48
N GLY A 191 8.74 -1.87 2.44
CA GLY A 191 7.93 -0.67 2.54
C GLY A 191 6.76 -0.59 1.58
N MET A 192 6.49 -1.66 0.85
CA MET A 192 5.31 -1.76 0.02
C MET A 192 4.09 -2.10 0.87
N GLY A 193 3.04 -1.30 0.75
CA GLY A 193 1.71 -1.67 1.22
C GLY A 193 0.97 -2.57 0.23
N VAL A 194 -0.06 -3.28 0.69
CA VAL A 194 -0.96 -4.05 -0.18
C VAL A 194 -2.42 -3.68 0.09
N VAL A 195 -3.26 -3.87 -0.92
CA VAL A 195 -4.72 -3.86 -0.76
C VAL A 195 -5.16 -5.31 -0.61
N VAL A 196 -5.88 -5.63 0.46
CA VAL A 196 -6.42 -6.95 0.75
C VAL A 196 -7.94 -6.88 0.62
N GLU A 197 -8.52 -7.81 -0.13
CA GLU A 197 -9.98 -7.97 -0.20
C GLU A 197 -10.38 -9.24 0.53
N ALA A 198 -11.25 -9.12 1.54
CA ALA A 198 -11.66 -10.26 2.37
C ALA A 198 -13.09 -10.72 2.02
N ASN A 199 -13.29 -12.03 1.83
CA ASN A 199 -14.61 -12.61 1.57
C ASN A 199 -15.42 -12.74 2.86
N THR A 200 -14.89 -13.44 3.85
CA THR A 200 -15.61 -13.81 5.09
C THR A 200 -15.16 -12.99 6.30
N GLY A 201 -14.20 -12.09 6.10
CA GLY A 201 -13.54 -11.36 7.18
C GLY A 201 -12.62 -12.28 8.00
N GLY A 202 -11.78 -11.66 8.82
CA GLY A 202 -10.86 -12.38 9.70
C GLY A 202 -10.23 -11.43 10.70
N SER A 203 -10.07 -11.86 11.94
CA SER A 203 -9.45 -11.07 13.00
C SER A 203 -8.29 -11.84 13.60
N GLY A 204 -7.28 -11.14 14.10
CA GLY A 204 -6.15 -11.80 14.75
C GLY A 204 -5.01 -12.19 13.80
N TYR A 205 -4.99 -11.70 12.55
CA TYR A 205 -3.89 -11.97 11.65
C TYR A 205 -2.61 -11.33 12.18
N VAL A 206 -1.59 -12.15 12.44
CA VAL A 206 -0.28 -11.66 12.85
C VAL A 206 0.63 -11.73 11.63
N TRP A 207 1.21 -10.59 11.24
CA TRP A 207 2.16 -10.61 10.14
C TRP A 207 3.40 -11.43 10.53
N PRO A 208 3.81 -12.39 9.68
CA PRO A 208 5.08 -13.08 9.87
C PRO A 208 6.24 -12.10 9.76
N HIS A 209 7.11 -12.11 10.76
CA HIS A 209 8.27 -11.23 10.87
C HIS A 209 9.45 -12.03 11.47
N TYR A 210 10.67 -11.58 11.16
CA TYR A 210 11.90 -12.05 11.81
C TYR A 210 12.17 -11.30 13.11
#